data_AF-A0A1I7EQX0-F1
#
_entry.id   AF-A0A1I7EQX0-F1
#
_cell.length_a   1.000
_cell.length_b   1.000
_cell.length_c   1.000
_cell.angle_alpha   90.00
_cell.angle_beta   90.00
_cell.angle_gamma   90.00
#
_symmetry.space_group_name_H-M   'P 1'
#
loop_
_entity.id
_entity.type
_entity.pdbx_description
1 polymer ?
#
loop_
_entity_poly.entity_id
_entity_poly.type
_entity_poly.pdbx_seq_one_letter_code
_entity_poly.pdbx_strand_id
1 'polypeptide(L)'
;MQLTTQTRLYLSSQDARTLDRMAALHGSIKRKLYARIAAHGGKAKSHKTAFCREHGLSARMFNAIAVELQGLLDGTRELLASERKDLLKAIRRQARQLVARRDRLAEIEADRLRMNPQREAKLRRTAHRNGVALSRLQAKLARIERRLAANVPGICFGTRKLFNQQHYLALTGFRDRDAWLRAWQESRSHQVYFVGSKDETAGNQLCQLRQTADGRYQLKVRVPDCLRNRGERKYLVINGVTFNHDRAALDEALDANTALSWRLHWDGRHWRAFV
;
A
#
# COMPACT_ATOMS: atom_id res chain seq x y z
N MET A 1 0.45 -21.01 11.42
CA MET A 1 0.93 -19.69 11.89
C MET A 1 1.86 -19.14 10.81
N GLN A 2 1.68 -17.90 10.34
CA GLN A 2 2.67 -17.26 9.46
C GLN A 2 3.78 -16.71 10.35
N LEU A 3 4.99 -17.23 10.19
CA LEU A 3 6.20 -16.74 10.84
C LEU A 3 6.86 -15.70 9.93
N THR A 4 7.48 -14.67 10.51
CA THR A 4 8.27 -13.71 9.73
C THR A 4 9.51 -13.35 10.52
N THR A 5 10.67 -13.52 9.91
CA THR A 5 11.96 -13.10 10.47
C THR A 5 12.61 -12.05 9.57
N GLN A 6 13.56 -11.29 10.12
CA GLN A 6 14.23 -10.22 9.39
C GLN A 6 15.71 -10.13 9.71
N THR A 7 16.46 -9.56 8.76
CA THR A 7 17.88 -9.25 8.95
C THR A 7 18.31 -8.03 8.14
N ARG A 8 19.43 -7.42 8.56
CA ARG A 8 20.11 -6.38 7.79
C ARG A 8 21.04 -7.04 6.76
N LEU A 9 21.02 -6.51 5.54
CA LEU A 9 21.95 -6.91 4.49
C LEU A 9 23.15 -5.98 4.49
N TYR A 10 24.35 -6.56 4.59
CA TYR A 10 25.61 -5.85 4.42
C TYR A 10 26.04 -5.98 2.95
N LEU A 11 25.96 -4.86 2.22
CA LEU A 11 26.10 -4.84 0.77
C LEU A 11 27.28 -3.97 0.36
N SER A 12 27.97 -4.38 -0.69
CA SER A 12 28.87 -3.46 -1.40
C SER A 12 28.07 -2.32 -2.03
N SER A 13 28.72 -1.19 -2.32
CA SER A 13 28.05 -0.07 -3.00
C SER A 13 27.46 -0.48 -4.36
N GLN A 14 28.06 -1.46 -5.04
CA GLN A 14 27.56 -1.97 -6.32
C GLN A 14 26.30 -2.83 -6.16
N ASP A 15 26.26 -3.65 -5.12
CA ASP A 15 25.11 -4.52 -4.84
C ASP A 15 23.92 -3.72 -4.32
N ALA A 16 24.16 -2.71 -3.49
CA ALA A 16 23.15 -1.75 -3.06
C ALA A 16 22.50 -1.04 -4.26
N ARG A 17 23.31 -0.51 -5.20
CA ARG A 17 22.80 0.08 -6.45
C ARG A 17 21.96 -0.89 -7.29
N THR A 18 22.31 -2.18 -7.26
CA THR A 18 21.54 -3.21 -7.98
C THR A 18 20.15 -3.38 -7.36
N LEU A 19 20.05 -3.42 -6.03
CA LEU A 19 18.76 -3.45 -5.32
C LEU A 19 17.95 -2.17 -5.52
N ASP A 20 18.60 -1.00 -5.52
CA ASP A 20 17.94 0.28 -5.79
C ASP A 20 17.28 0.28 -7.18
N ARG A 21 17.99 -0.21 -8.21
CA ARG A 21 17.44 -0.36 -9.57
C ARG A 21 16.28 -1.34 -9.61
N MET A 22 16.37 -2.45 -8.88
CA MET A 22 15.28 -3.42 -8.79
C MET A 22 14.04 -2.84 -8.11
N ALA A 23 14.22 -2.06 -7.05
CA ALA A 23 13.12 -1.39 -6.33
C ALA A 23 12.50 -0.25 -7.14
N ALA A 24 13.32 0.49 -7.90
CA ALA A 24 12.86 1.46 -8.88
C ALA A 24 11.97 0.81 -9.94
N LEU A 25 12.43 -0.28 -10.55
CA LEU A 25 11.65 -1.07 -11.52
C LEU A 25 10.35 -1.58 -10.88
N HIS A 26 10.45 -2.28 -9.76
CA HIS A 26 9.30 -2.86 -9.06
C HIS A 26 8.23 -1.82 -8.73
N GLY A 27 8.63 -0.68 -8.15
CA GLY A 27 7.72 0.44 -7.86
C GLY A 27 7.10 1.04 -9.12
N SER A 28 7.90 1.24 -10.17
CA SER A 28 7.42 1.76 -11.46
C SER A 28 6.38 0.85 -12.11
N ILE A 29 6.68 -0.45 -12.20
CA ILE A 29 5.81 -1.47 -12.76
C ILE A 29 4.52 -1.63 -11.95
N LYS A 30 4.58 -1.62 -10.62
CA LYS A 30 3.39 -1.67 -9.76
C LYS A 30 2.40 -0.53 -10.08
N ARG A 31 2.92 0.68 -10.29
CA ARG A 31 2.09 1.86 -10.65
C ARG A 31 1.55 1.77 -12.08
N LYS A 32 2.33 1.27 -13.03
CA LYS A 32 1.86 1.02 -14.41
C LYS A 32 0.73 -0.02 -14.44
N LEU A 33 0.88 -1.10 -13.68
CA LEU A 33 -0.17 -2.13 -13.57
C LEU A 33 -1.44 -1.55 -12.95
N TYR A 34 -1.31 -0.72 -11.90
CA TYR A 34 -2.45 0.01 -11.33
C TYR A 34 -3.18 0.87 -12.37
N ALA A 35 -2.45 1.65 -13.15
CA ALA A 35 -3.04 2.48 -14.20
C ALA A 35 -3.75 1.64 -15.27
N ARG A 36 -3.18 0.49 -15.64
CA ARG A 36 -3.81 -0.44 -16.58
C ARG A 36 -5.13 -0.99 -16.06
N ILE A 37 -5.18 -1.41 -14.80
CA ILE A 37 -6.42 -1.88 -14.16
C ILE A 37 -7.43 -0.73 -14.07
N ALA A 38 -6.98 0.49 -13.77
CA ALA A 38 -7.87 1.65 -13.73
C ALA A 38 -8.56 1.89 -15.08
N ALA A 39 -7.80 1.79 -16.19
CA ALA A 39 -8.31 2.01 -17.54
C ALA A 39 -9.19 0.87 -18.07
N HIS A 40 -8.82 -0.39 -17.81
CA HIS A 40 -9.45 -1.55 -18.46
C HIS A 40 -10.25 -2.46 -17.51
N GLY A 41 -10.21 -2.21 -16.20
CA GLY A 41 -10.84 -3.08 -15.20
C GLY A 41 -10.12 -4.41 -15.02
N GLY A 42 -10.83 -5.37 -14.41
CA GLY A 42 -10.32 -6.72 -14.15
C GLY A 42 -9.40 -6.84 -12.93
N LYS A 43 -8.98 -8.06 -12.63
CA LYS A 43 -8.01 -8.36 -11.55
C LYS A 43 -6.59 -8.11 -12.04
N ALA A 44 -5.65 -7.83 -11.13
CA ALA A 44 -4.26 -7.60 -11.54
C ALA A 44 -3.69 -8.73 -12.41
N LYS A 45 -3.98 -9.99 -12.06
CA LYS A 45 -3.51 -11.18 -12.80
C LYS A 45 -4.06 -11.32 -14.23
N SER A 46 -5.20 -10.72 -14.57
CA SER A 46 -5.76 -10.85 -15.93
C SER A 46 -4.90 -10.14 -16.99
N HIS A 47 -4.06 -9.21 -16.57
CA HIS A 47 -3.20 -8.42 -17.47
C HIS A 47 -1.84 -9.08 -17.76
N LYS A 48 -1.57 -10.28 -17.22
CA LYS A 48 -0.25 -10.92 -17.18
C LYS A 48 0.48 -10.96 -18.51
N THR A 49 -0.08 -11.63 -19.51
CA THR A 49 0.65 -11.97 -20.75
C THR A 49 1.05 -10.71 -21.51
N ALA A 50 0.11 -9.81 -21.78
CA ALA A 50 0.37 -8.56 -22.49
C ALA A 50 1.33 -7.65 -21.69
N PHE A 51 1.13 -7.54 -20.38
CA PHE A 51 1.94 -6.67 -19.52
C PHE A 51 3.37 -7.17 -19.35
N CYS A 52 3.58 -8.48 -19.23
CA CYS A 52 4.92 -9.06 -19.22
C CYS A 52 5.66 -8.79 -20.54
N ARG A 53 5.00 -8.96 -21.69
CA ARG A 53 5.59 -8.70 -23.01
C ARG A 53 5.99 -7.24 -23.17
N GLU A 54 5.11 -6.32 -22.80
CA GLU A 54 5.32 -4.87 -22.94
C GLU A 54 6.47 -4.34 -22.08
N HIS A 55 6.72 -4.95 -20.91
CA HIS A 55 7.70 -4.45 -19.95
C HIS A 55 8.90 -5.38 -19.75
N GLY A 56 9.01 -6.46 -20.54
CA GLY A 56 10.11 -7.41 -20.45
C GLY A 56 10.21 -8.10 -19.08
N LEU A 57 9.08 -8.42 -18.46
CA LEU A 57 9.03 -9.01 -17.12
C LEU A 57 8.88 -10.54 -17.20
N SER A 58 9.53 -11.23 -16.27
CA SER A 58 9.25 -12.65 -16.07
C SER A 58 7.86 -12.83 -15.43
N ALA A 59 7.22 -13.96 -15.74
CA ALA A 59 5.92 -14.32 -15.18
C ALA A 59 5.92 -14.33 -13.65
N ARG A 60 7.02 -14.77 -13.02
CA ARG A 60 7.17 -14.81 -11.55
C ARG A 60 7.26 -13.41 -10.95
N MET A 61 8.03 -12.51 -11.56
CA MET A 61 8.13 -11.12 -11.09
C MET A 61 6.77 -10.40 -11.21
N PHE A 62 6.08 -10.59 -12.33
CA PHE A 62 4.73 -10.08 -12.51
C PHE A 62 3.77 -10.61 -11.44
N ASN A 63 3.78 -11.92 -11.19
CA ASN A 63 2.91 -12.53 -10.18
C ASN A 63 3.12 -11.90 -8.80
N ALA A 64 4.36 -11.62 -8.40
CA ALA A 64 4.66 -10.97 -7.13
C ALA A 64 4.07 -9.56 -7.05
N ILE A 65 4.28 -8.75 -8.09
CA ILE A 65 3.73 -7.39 -8.19
C ILE A 65 2.19 -7.42 -8.21
N ALA A 66 1.61 -8.37 -8.95
CA ALA A 66 0.16 -8.51 -9.10
C ALA A 66 -0.49 -8.92 -7.77
N VAL A 67 0.11 -9.83 -7.01
CA VAL A 67 -0.38 -10.24 -5.68
C VAL A 67 -0.31 -9.06 -4.71
N GLU A 68 0.82 -8.36 -4.64
CA GLU A 68 0.98 -7.20 -3.76
C GLU A 68 -0.05 -6.11 -4.10
N LEU A 69 -0.16 -5.75 -5.39
CA LEU A 69 -1.09 -4.72 -5.83
C LEU A 69 -2.54 -5.13 -5.56
N GLN A 70 -2.92 -6.38 -5.86
CA GLN A 70 -4.27 -6.86 -5.63
C GLN A 70 -4.63 -6.81 -4.13
N GLY A 71 -3.72 -7.20 -3.25
CA GLY A 71 -3.89 -7.07 -1.80
C GLY A 71 -4.13 -5.62 -1.36
N LEU A 72 -3.40 -4.66 -1.93
CA LEU A 72 -3.61 -3.23 -1.65
C LEU A 72 -4.98 -2.74 -2.13
N LEU A 73 -5.42 -3.18 -3.31
CA LEU A 73 -6.73 -2.81 -3.86
C LEU A 73 -7.86 -3.39 -3.00
N ASP A 74 -7.76 -4.66 -2.63
CA ASP A 74 -8.81 -5.36 -1.89
C ASP A 74 -8.90 -4.83 -0.45
N GLY A 75 -7.78 -4.65 0.24
CA GLY A 75 -7.77 -4.02 1.57
C GLY A 75 -8.32 -2.59 1.56
N THR A 76 -8.04 -1.82 0.49
CA THR A 76 -8.63 -0.48 0.35
C THR A 76 -10.14 -0.55 0.12
N ARG A 77 -10.63 -1.51 -0.69
CA ARG A 77 -12.07 -1.71 -0.92
C ARG A 77 -12.77 -2.10 0.37
N GLU A 78 -12.19 -3.00 1.15
CA GLU A 78 -12.74 -3.44 2.43
C GLU A 78 -12.85 -2.28 3.42
N LEU A 79 -11.79 -1.46 3.54
CA LEU A 79 -11.81 -0.25 4.37
C LEU A 79 -12.92 0.71 3.94
N LEU A 80 -13.08 0.94 2.63
CA LEU A 80 -14.13 1.82 2.10
C LEU A 80 -15.53 1.25 2.33
N ALA A 81 -15.70 -0.07 2.20
CA ALA A 81 -16.97 -0.74 2.47
C ALA A 81 -17.36 -0.63 3.94
N SER A 82 -16.39 -0.76 4.86
CA SER A 82 -16.58 -0.52 6.29
C SER A 82 -16.96 0.94 6.57
N GLU A 83 -16.19 1.90 6.03
CA GLU A 83 -16.46 3.33 6.19
C GLU A 83 -17.84 3.73 5.64
N ARG A 84 -18.27 3.13 4.53
CA ARG A 84 -19.62 3.32 3.96
C ARG A 84 -20.71 2.90 4.96
N LYS A 85 -20.56 1.74 5.61
CA LYS A 85 -21.54 1.25 6.61
C LYS A 85 -21.65 2.21 7.79
N ASP A 86 -20.52 2.71 8.28
CA ASP A 86 -20.50 3.65 9.41
C ASP A 86 -21.10 5.01 9.04
N LEU A 87 -20.81 5.51 7.84
CA LEU A 87 -21.42 6.75 7.34
C LEU A 87 -22.94 6.63 7.20
N LEU A 88 -23.44 5.51 6.69
CA LEU A 88 -24.89 5.29 6.60
C LEU A 88 -25.55 5.32 7.99
N LYS A 89 -24.94 4.70 9.00
CA LYS A 89 -25.42 4.77 10.40
C LYS A 89 -25.39 6.21 10.93
N ALA A 90 -24.30 6.93 10.70
CA ALA A 90 -24.13 8.32 11.13
C ALA A 90 -25.16 9.25 10.48
N ILE A 91 -25.39 9.10 9.16
CA ILE A 91 -26.40 9.84 8.40
C ILE A 91 -27.80 9.57 8.96
N ARG A 92 -28.18 8.30 9.18
CA ARG A 92 -29.49 7.95 9.77
C ARG A 92 -29.69 8.58 11.15
N ARG A 93 -28.66 8.55 12.01
CA ARG A 93 -28.72 9.19 13.33
C ARG A 93 -28.88 10.71 13.22
N GLN A 94 -28.06 11.36 12.38
CA GLN A 94 -28.08 12.81 12.22
C GLN A 94 -29.39 13.30 11.60
N ALA A 95 -29.92 12.56 10.61
CA ALA A 95 -31.21 12.85 9.98
C ALA A 95 -32.35 12.79 11.00
N ARG A 96 -32.45 11.72 11.82
CA ARG A 96 -33.45 11.63 12.89
C ARG A 96 -33.35 12.79 13.89
N GLN A 97 -32.13 13.14 14.27
CA GLN A 97 -31.87 14.26 15.18
C GLN A 97 -32.24 15.62 14.59
N LEU A 98 -32.13 15.79 13.27
CA LEU A 98 -32.52 17.00 12.57
C LEU A 98 -34.04 17.10 12.45
N VAL A 99 -34.71 16.01 12.09
CA VAL A 99 -36.19 15.93 12.01
C VAL A 99 -36.81 16.32 13.36
N ALA A 100 -36.45 15.64 14.45
CA ALA A 100 -36.99 15.94 15.77
C ALA A 100 -36.76 17.40 16.24
N ARG A 101 -35.68 18.04 15.79
CA ARG A 101 -35.42 19.46 16.08
C ARG A 101 -36.25 20.40 15.20
N ARG A 102 -36.46 20.03 13.94
CA ARG A 102 -37.33 20.78 13.02
C ARG A 102 -38.79 20.69 13.47
N ASP A 103 -39.24 19.52 13.92
CA ASP A 103 -40.59 19.33 14.44
C ASP A 103 -40.84 20.23 15.67
N ARG A 104 -39.91 20.26 16.63
CA ARG A 104 -39.98 21.20 17.77
C ARG A 104 -39.99 22.67 17.36
N LEU A 105 -39.26 23.05 16.32
CA LEU A 105 -39.28 24.42 15.80
C LEU A 105 -40.63 24.74 15.16
N ALA A 106 -41.22 23.79 14.43
CA ALA A 106 -42.55 23.93 13.84
C ALA A 106 -43.64 24.04 14.92
N GLU A 107 -43.53 23.30 16.02
CA GLU A 107 -44.44 23.45 17.18
C GLU A 107 -44.37 24.85 17.82
N ILE A 108 -43.17 25.45 17.88
CA ILE A 108 -42.98 26.82 18.38
C ILE A 108 -43.59 27.82 17.39
N GLU A 109 -43.35 27.65 16.09
CA GLU A 109 -43.91 28.51 15.04
C GLU A 109 -45.44 28.44 14.96
N ALA A 110 -46.03 27.29 15.30
CA ALA A 110 -47.47 27.09 15.40
C ALA A 110 -48.08 27.53 16.76
N ASP A 111 -47.29 28.17 17.64
CA ASP A 111 -47.64 28.56 19.02
C ASP A 111 -48.19 27.40 19.89
N ARG A 112 -47.84 26.14 19.54
CA ARG A 112 -48.18 24.94 20.31
C ARG A 112 -47.16 24.62 21.40
N LEU A 113 -45.98 25.24 21.33
CA LEU A 113 -44.90 25.08 22.30
C LEU A 113 -44.27 26.44 22.61
N ARG A 114 -44.34 26.88 23.87
CA ARG A 114 -43.64 28.10 24.32
C ARG A 114 -42.25 27.77 24.83
N MET A 115 -41.24 28.50 24.33
CA MET A 115 -39.85 28.34 24.71
C MET A 115 -39.20 29.70 25.00
N ASN A 116 -38.28 29.73 25.96
CA ASN A 116 -37.47 30.93 26.21
C ASN A 116 -36.71 31.33 24.92
N PRO A 117 -36.70 32.62 24.52
CA PRO A 117 -36.05 33.09 23.30
C PRO A 117 -34.59 32.66 23.12
N GLN A 118 -33.80 32.61 24.20
CA GLN A 118 -32.40 32.17 24.15
C GLN A 118 -32.30 30.66 23.83
N ARG A 119 -33.21 29.85 24.38
CA ARG A 119 -33.27 28.40 24.12
C ARG A 119 -33.74 28.13 22.71
N GLU A 120 -34.71 28.88 22.21
CA GLU A 120 -35.18 28.81 20.83
C GLU A 120 -34.06 29.17 19.84
N ALA A 121 -33.37 30.30 20.05
CA ALA A 121 -32.24 30.70 19.22
C ALA A 121 -31.11 29.65 19.20
N LYS A 122 -30.88 28.97 20.34
CA LYS A 122 -29.94 27.83 20.41
C LYS A 122 -30.45 26.62 19.61
N LEU A 123 -31.74 26.30 19.69
CA LEU A 123 -32.36 25.22 18.91
C LEU A 123 -32.25 25.48 17.40
N ARG A 124 -32.60 26.68 16.93
CA ARG A 124 -32.47 27.10 15.52
C ARG A 124 -31.04 26.95 15.01
N ARG A 125 -30.05 27.50 15.74
CA ARG A 125 -28.63 27.36 15.40
C ARG A 125 -28.17 25.90 15.37
N THR A 126 -28.63 25.08 16.31
CA THR A 126 -28.27 23.66 16.37
C THR A 126 -28.88 22.89 15.21
N ALA A 127 -30.15 23.12 14.86
CA ALA A 127 -30.81 22.51 13.72
C ALA A 127 -30.10 22.87 12.41
N HIS A 128 -29.71 24.14 12.24
CA HIS A 128 -28.93 24.57 11.08
C HIS A 128 -27.57 23.85 10.99
N ARG A 129 -26.81 23.81 12.10
CA ARG A 129 -25.52 23.10 12.15
C ARG A 129 -25.67 21.60 11.86
N ASN A 130 -26.72 20.97 12.37
CA ASN A 130 -27.03 19.57 12.08
C ASN A 130 -27.34 19.35 10.60
N GLY A 131 -28.07 20.28 9.96
CA GLY A 131 -28.31 20.27 8.52
C GLY A 131 -27.02 20.30 7.71
N VAL A 132 -26.14 21.26 8.01
CA VAL A 132 -24.81 21.37 7.36
C VAL A 132 -23.97 20.10 7.59
N ALA A 133 -23.96 19.57 8.80
CA ALA A 133 -23.24 18.34 9.12
C ALA A 133 -23.79 17.13 8.34
N LEU A 134 -25.12 17.01 8.22
CA LEU A 134 -25.76 15.97 7.43
C LEU A 134 -25.36 16.05 5.95
N SER A 135 -25.40 17.24 5.34
CA SER A 135 -24.97 17.44 3.96
C SER A 135 -23.51 17.06 3.73
N ARG A 136 -22.62 17.38 4.68
CA ARG A 136 -21.19 16.97 4.62
C ARG A 136 -21.03 15.45 4.69
N LEU A 137 -21.80 14.77 5.55
CA LEU A 137 -21.78 13.30 5.65
C LEU A 137 -22.27 12.66 4.35
N GLN A 138 -23.36 13.16 3.78
CA GLN A 138 -23.90 12.70 2.49
C GLN A 138 -22.91 12.89 1.35
N ALA A 139 -22.26 14.06 1.26
CA ALA A 139 -21.22 14.31 0.26
C ALA A 139 -20.02 13.36 0.42
N LYS A 140 -19.63 13.06 1.66
CA LYS A 140 -18.56 12.09 1.96
C LYS A 140 -18.96 10.67 1.53
N LEU A 141 -20.19 10.25 1.81
CA LEU A 141 -20.73 8.96 1.37
C LEU A 141 -20.70 8.85 -0.16
N ALA A 142 -21.21 9.86 -0.88
CA ALA A 142 -21.21 9.88 -2.34
C ALA A 142 -19.79 9.78 -2.93
N ARG A 143 -18.78 10.38 -2.28
CA ARG A 143 -17.38 10.22 -2.69
C ARG A 143 -16.87 8.78 -2.49
N ILE A 144 -17.23 8.12 -1.40
CA ILE A 144 -16.84 6.73 -1.14
C ILE A 144 -17.53 5.78 -2.12
N GLU A 145 -18.82 6.00 -2.41
CA GLU A 145 -19.56 5.17 -3.37
C GLU A 145 -18.98 5.29 -4.78
N ARG A 146 -18.62 6.51 -5.23
CA ARG A 146 -17.89 6.69 -6.49
C ARG A 146 -16.55 5.95 -6.52
N ARG A 147 -15.80 5.94 -5.41
CA ARG A 147 -14.53 5.20 -5.32
C ARG A 147 -14.73 3.69 -5.35
N LEU A 148 -15.79 3.18 -4.73
CA LEU A 148 -16.13 1.75 -4.75
C LEU A 148 -16.62 1.29 -6.13
N ALA A 149 -17.34 2.16 -6.86
CA ALA A 149 -17.82 1.88 -8.21
C ALA A 149 -16.71 1.91 -9.27
N ALA A 150 -15.60 2.60 -9.01
CA ALA A 150 -14.48 2.66 -9.93
C ALA A 150 -13.73 1.31 -10.00
N ASN A 151 -13.12 1.03 -11.16
CA ASN A 151 -12.27 -0.15 -11.38
C ASN A 151 -11.18 -0.31 -10.31
N VAL A 152 -10.70 0.80 -9.75
CA VAL A 152 -9.76 0.85 -8.63
C VAL A 152 -10.19 1.90 -7.59
N PRO A 153 -10.05 1.63 -6.28
CA PRO A 153 -10.58 2.49 -5.21
C PRO A 153 -9.80 3.80 -4.97
N GLY A 154 -8.88 4.20 -5.85
CA GLY A 154 -7.99 5.35 -5.66
C GLY A 154 -7.01 5.14 -4.50
N ILE A 155 -5.77 4.74 -4.79
CA ILE A 155 -4.69 4.59 -3.80
C ILE A 155 -3.58 5.61 -4.06
N CYS A 156 -2.87 6.00 -3.01
CA CYS A 156 -1.74 6.93 -3.11
C CYS A 156 -0.44 6.20 -2.79
N PHE A 157 0.41 6.04 -3.78
CA PHE A 157 1.77 5.50 -3.60
C PHE A 157 2.68 6.59 -3.01
N GLY A 158 3.39 6.34 -1.91
CA GLY A 158 4.32 7.32 -1.29
C GLY A 158 3.71 8.21 -0.21
N THR A 159 2.42 8.04 0.13
CA THR A 159 1.61 8.80 1.10
C THR A 159 1.05 10.14 0.59
N ARG A 160 -0.19 10.44 1.00
CA ARG A 160 -0.82 11.74 0.70
C ARG A 160 -0.11 12.91 1.36
N LYS A 161 0.46 12.68 2.56
CA LYS A 161 1.23 13.70 3.29
C LYS A 161 2.39 14.16 2.43
N LEU A 162 3.26 13.23 1.98
CA LEU A 162 4.40 13.57 1.15
C LEU A 162 3.99 14.20 -0.19
N PHE A 163 2.92 13.70 -0.83
CA PHE A 163 2.41 14.34 -2.05
C PHE A 163 2.03 15.81 -1.85
N ASN A 164 1.31 16.12 -0.76
CA ASN A 164 0.84 17.48 -0.49
C ASN A 164 1.97 18.46 -0.15
N GLN A 165 3.12 17.96 0.34
CA GLN A 165 4.27 18.81 0.67
C GLN A 165 4.82 19.58 -0.53
N GLN A 166 4.57 19.12 -1.77
CA GLN A 166 4.97 19.83 -2.98
C GLN A 166 4.40 21.25 -3.09
N HIS A 167 3.26 21.52 -2.43
CA HIS A 167 2.60 22.82 -2.44
C HIS A 167 3.09 23.75 -1.33
N TYR A 168 3.90 23.24 -0.39
CA TYR A 168 4.33 23.95 0.82
C TYR A 168 5.82 23.71 1.13
N LEU A 169 6.69 23.77 0.12
CA LEU A 169 8.11 23.40 0.23
C LEU A 169 8.82 24.12 1.40
N ALA A 170 8.62 25.43 1.54
CA ALA A 170 9.23 26.24 2.60
C ALA A 170 8.88 25.78 4.03
N LEU A 171 7.71 25.16 4.22
CA LEU A 171 7.23 24.68 5.52
C LEU A 171 7.59 23.22 5.80
N THR A 172 8.14 22.51 4.81
CA THR A 172 8.27 21.04 4.84
C THR A 172 9.71 20.56 4.93
N GLY A 173 10.66 21.48 5.02
CA GLY A 173 12.09 21.19 5.17
C GLY A 173 12.78 20.73 3.87
N PHE A 174 12.07 20.76 2.74
CA PHE A 174 12.69 20.52 1.44
C PHE A 174 13.36 21.80 0.94
N ARG A 175 14.64 21.69 0.58
CA ARG A 175 15.41 22.79 0.00
C ARG A 175 14.79 23.30 -1.30
N ASP A 176 14.37 22.37 -2.16
CA ASP A 176 13.87 22.62 -3.50
C ASP A 176 12.88 21.53 -3.93
N ARG A 177 12.24 21.75 -5.08
CA ARG A 177 11.29 20.79 -5.66
C ARG A 177 11.94 19.46 -6.03
N ASP A 178 13.23 19.46 -6.37
CA ASP A 178 13.96 18.26 -6.76
C ASP A 178 14.28 17.36 -5.57
N ALA A 179 14.57 17.94 -4.40
CA ALA A 179 14.70 17.24 -3.14
C ALA A 179 13.38 16.56 -2.76
N TRP A 180 12.25 17.27 -2.90
CA TRP A 180 10.93 16.68 -2.72
C TRP A 180 10.67 15.55 -3.73
N LEU A 181 10.99 15.76 -5.02
CA LEU A 181 10.76 14.76 -6.06
C LEU A 181 11.56 13.48 -5.80
N ARG A 182 12.81 13.60 -5.33
CA ARG A 182 13.63 12.45 -4.92
C ARG A 182 12.98 11.68 -3.78
N ALA A 183 12.61 12.36 -2.69
CA ALA A 183 11.90 11.72 -1.57
C ALA A 183 10.57 11.07 -2.03
N TRP A 184 9.84 11.73 -2.93
CA TRP A 184 8.61 11.21 -3.53
C TRP A 184 8.85 9.97 -4.39
N GLN A 185 9.96 9.89 -5.11
CA GLN A 185 10.32 8.70 -5.90
C GLN A 185 10.79 7.57 -4.99
N GLU A 186 11.67 7.84 -4.03
CA GLU A 186 12.19 6.87 -3.06
C GLU A 186 11.07 6.23 -2.25
N SER A 187 10.13 7.02 -1.72
CA SER A 187 8.96 6.51 -0.99
C SER A 187 8.06 5.58 -1.81
N ARG A 188 8.19 5.55 -3.13
CA ARG A 188 7.42 4.68 -4.03
C ARG A 188 8.25 3.51 -4.60
N SER A 189 9.54 3.49 -4.32
CA SER A 189 10.54 2.59 -4.89
C SER A 189 11.58 2.14 -3.85
N HIS A 190 11.13 1.90 -2.62
CA HIS A 190 11.96 1.48 -1.48
C HIS A 190 11.90 -0.02 -1.19
N GLN A 191 11.18 -0.81 -2.01
CA GLN A 191 11.06 -2.25 -1.79
C GLN A 191 10.97 -3.06 -3.08
N VAL A 192 11.36 -4.33 -2.96
CA VAL A 192 11.11 -5.40 -3.94
C VAL A 192 10.49 -6.58 -3.19
N TYR A 193 9.45 -7.17 -3.78
CA TYR A 193 8.76 -8.32 -3.21
C TYR A 193 8.86 -9.53 -4.13
N PHE A 194 9.10 -10.71 -3.55
CA PHE A 194 9.17 -11.99 -4.22
C PHE A 194 8.21 -12.96 -3.53
N VAL A 195 7.19 -13.42 -4.24
CA VAL A 195 6.25 -14.41 -3.72
C VAL A 195 6.87 -15.81 -3.82
N GLY A 196 6.89 -16.53 -2.71
CA GLY A 196 7.34 -17.92 -2.66
C GLY A 196 6.27 -18.92 -3.09
N SER A 197 6.70 -20.13 -3.43
CA SER A 197 5.86 -21.27 -3.77
C SER A 197 6.56 -22.56 -3.36
N LYS A 198 5.80 -23.55 -2.87
CA LYS A 198 6.34 -24.84 -2.41
C LYS A 198 6.95 -25.66 -3.55
N ASP A 199 6.52 -25.41 -4.79
CA ASP A 199 7.01 -26.09 -5.98
C ASP A 199 8.30 -25.44 -6.54
N GLU A 200 8.83 -24.43 -5.86
CA GLU A 200 10.05 -23.74 -6.25
C GLU A 200 11.23 -24.14 -5.37
N THR A 201 12.42 -24.19 -5.97
CA THR A 201 13.68 -24.46 -5.24
C THR A 201 13.87 -23.46 -4.10
N ALA A 202 14.15 -23.98 -2.90
CA ALA A 202 14.30 -23.19 -1.68
C ALA A 202 13.09 -22.28 -1.41
N GLY A 203 11.90 -22.74 -1.80
CA GLY A 203 10.64 -22.02 -1.61
C GLY A 203 10.45 -20.76 -2.45
N ASN A 204 11.43 -20.36 -3.28
CA ASN A 204 11.36 -19.14 -4.09
C ASN A 204 12.38 -19.14 -5.25
N GLN A 205 11.91 -19.09 -6.49
CA GLN A 205 12.76 -19.10 -7.69
C GLN A 205 13.58 -17.82 -7.88
N LEU A 206 13.08 -16.68 -7.40
CA LEU A 206 13.69 -15.37 -7.62
C LEU A 206 14.59 -14.92 -6.47
N CYS A 207 14.42 -15.47 -5.28
CA CYS A 207 15.17 -15.09 -4.09
C CYS A 207 15.41 -16.31 -3.19
N GLN A 208 16.55 -16.97 -3.36
CA GLN A 208 16.87 -18.24 -2.71
C GLN A 208 17.79 -18.00 -1.52
N LEU A 209 17.45 -18.60 -0.38
CA LEU A 209 18.32 -18.67 0.78
C LEU A 209 18.96 -20.05 0.83
N ARG A 210 20.25 -20.10 1.18
CA ARG A 210 20.98 -21.35 1.42
C ARG A 210 21.83 -21.21 2.66
N GLN A 211 21.88 -22.25 3.48
CA GLN A 211 22.80 -22.30 4.60
C GLN A 211 24.23 -22.57 4.09
N THR A 212 25.21 -21.90 4.68
CA THR A 212 26.64 -22.11 4.42
C THR A 212 27.26 -22.95 5.53
N ALA A 213 28.38 -23.62 5.24
CA ALA A 213 29.03 -24.55 6.16
C ALA A 213 29.47 -23.92 7.49
N ASP A 214 29.70 -22.60 7.51
CA ASP A 214 30.03 -21.80 8.69
C ASP A 214 28.80 -21.40 9.53
N GLY A 215 27.62 -21.97 9.23
CA GLY A 215 26.39 -21.70 9.94
C GLY A 215 25.81 -20.30 9.68
N ARG A 216 26.24 -19.61 8.63
CA ARG A 216 25.58 -18.39 8.11
C ARG A 216 24.69 -18.75 6.92
N TYR A 217 24.13 -17.73 6.27
CA TYR A 217 23.36 -17.91 5.05
C TYR A 217 23.93 -17.12 3.88
N GLN A 218 23.67 -17.62 2.68
CA GLN A 218 23.83 -16.94 1.41
C GLN A 218 22.46 -16.65 0.82
N LEU A 219 22.19 -15.38 0.49
CA LEU A 219 20.99 -14.96 -0.21
C LEU A 219 21.31 -14.70 -1.68
N LYS A 220 20.63 -15.43 -2.57
CA LYS A 220 20.79 -15.34 -4.02
C LYS A 220 19.54 -14.75 -4.66
N VAL A 221 19.65 -13.54 -5.19
CA VAL A 221 18.54 -12.79 -5.78
C VAL A 221 18.70 -12.73 -7.31
N ARG A 222 17.67 -13.13 -8.05
CA ARG A 222 17.63 -13.04 -9.52
C ARG A 222 17.42 -11.58 -9.93
N VAL A 223 18.39 -11.03 -10.64
CA VAL A 223 18.27 -9.68 -11.22
C VAL A 223 17.38 -9.75 -12.48
N PRO A 224 16.33 -8.92 -12.62
CA PRO A 224 15.47 -8.91 -13.81
C PRO A 224 16.25 -8.69 -15.11
N ASP A 225 15.88 -9.38 -16.19
CA ASP A 225 16.62 -9.30 -17.46
C ASP A 225 16.54 -7.93 -18.12
N CYS A 226 15.44 -7.20 -17.95
CA CYS A 226 15.31 -5.82 -18.42
C CYS A 226 16.22 -4.82 -17.67
N LEU A 227 16.87 -5.23 -16.58
CA LEU A 227 17.89 -4.44 -15.89
C LEU A 227 19.31 -4.89 -16.24
N ARG A 228 19.49 -5.84 -17.14
CA ARG A 228 20.79 -6.44 -17.39
C ARG A 228 21.22 -6.24 -18.83
N ASN A 229 22.47 -5.82 -19.02
CA ASN A 229 23.12 -5.90 -20.32
C ASN A 229 23.68 -7.31 -20.57
N ARG A 230 24.00 -7.62 -21.83
CA ARG A 230 24.64 -8.89 -22.20
C ARG A 230 25.98 -9.02 -21.47
N GLY A 231 26.19 -10.13 -20.78
CA GLY A 231 27.41 -10.38 -19.98
C GLY A 231 27.33 -9.94 -18.51
N GLU A 232 26.32 -9.15 -18.11
CA GLU A 232 26.15 -8.80 -16.70
C GLU A 232 25.70 -9.99 -15.85
N ARG A 233 25.98 -9.97 -14.54
CA ARG A 233 25.64 -11.05 -13.60
C ARG A 233 24.12 -11.31 -13.57
N LYS A 234 23.73 -12.60 -13.64
CA LYS A 234 22.31 -13.04 -13.53
C LYS A 234 21.75 -12.91 -12.12
N TYR A 235 22.63 -13.07 -11.14
CA TYR A 235 22.28 -13.13 -9.74
C TYR A 235 23.12 -12.15 -8.93
N LEU A 236 22.47 -11.48 -8.00
CA LEU A 236 23.10 -10.84 -6.86
C LEU A 236 23.25 -11.90 -5.76
N VAL A 237 24.47 -12.10 -5.26
CA VAL A 237 24.77 -13.08 -4.22
C VAL A 237 25.30 -12.34 -3.00
N ILE A 238 24.59 -12.46 -1.89
CA ILE A 238 24.90 -11.78 -0.63
C ILE A 238 25.30 -12.86 0.38
N ASN A 239 26.56 -12.84 0.80
CA ASN A 239 27.12 -13.80 1.74
C ASN A 239 27.04 -13.29 3.17
N GLY A 240 27.19 -14.20 4.14
CA GLY A 240 27.29 -13.84 5.55
C GLY A 240 26.00 -13.26 6.13
N VAL A 241 24.85 -13.62 5.57
CA VAL A 241 23.54 -13.22 6.08
C VAL A 241 23.26 -13.98 7.37
N THR A 242 22.81 -13.29 8.41
CA THR A 242 22.53 -13.88 9.73
C THR A 242 21.15 -13.47 10.23
N PHE A 243 20.34 -14.43 10.67
CA PHE A 243 19.06 -14.16 11.32
C PHE A 243 19.21 -14.32 12.83
N ASN A 244 18.94 -13.25 13.58
CA ASN A 244 19.08 -13.25 15.05
C ASN A 244 17.91 -13.95 15.74
N HIS A 245 16.77 -14.09 15.05
CA HIS A 245 15.53 -14.65 15.58
C HIS A 245 15.01 -15.73 14.63
N ASP A 246 14.31 -16.71 15.21
CA ASP A 246 13.59 -17.77 14.52
C ASP A 246 14.42 -18.59 13.51
N ARG A 247 15.73 -18.69 13.79
CA ARG A 247 16.68 -19.41 12.94
C ARG A 247 16.30 -20.89 12.76
N ALA A 248 15.98 -21.57 13.86
CA ALA A 248 15.61 -22.99 13.82
C ALA A 248 14.37 -23.24 12.94
N ALA A 249 13.37 -22.35 13.02
CA ALA A 249 12.18 -22.45 12.19
C ALA A 249 12.47 -22.12 10.71
N LEU A 250 13.43 -21.24 10.44
CA LEU A 250 13.88 -20.96 9.08
C LEU A 250 14.64 -22.16 8.48
N ASP A 251 15.49 -22.82 9.28
CA ASP A 251 16.21 -24.04 8.88
C ASP A 251 15.20 -25.17 8.57
N GLU A 252 14.24 -25.42 9.46
CA GLU A 252 13.15 -26.39 9.23
C GLU A 252 12.34 -26.06 7.96
N ALA A 253 12.04 -24.79 7.74
CA ALA A 253 11.31 -24.36 6.55
C ALA A 253 12.12 -24.59 5.26
N LEU A 254 13.44 -24.42 5.29
CA LEU A 254 14.33 -24.71 4.17
C LEU A 254 14.40 -26.21 3.90
N ASP A 255 14.57 -27.02 4.94
CA ASP A 255 14.65 -28.49 4.85
C ASP A 255 13.34 -29.08 4.31
N ALA A 256 12.20 -28.53 4.72
CA ALA A 256 10.88 -28.92 4.23
C ALA A 256 10.50 -28.31 2.86
N ASN A 257 11.39 -27.52 2.24
CA ASN A 257 11.12 -26.73 1.02
C ASN A 257 9.80 -25.94 1.08
N THR A 258 9.53 -25.32 2.24
CA THR A 258 8.35 -24.48 2.45
C THR A 258 8.42 -23.24 1.56
N ALA A 259 7.27 -22.74 1.10
CA ALA A 259 7.21 -21.50 0.33
C ALA A 259 7.73 -20.30 1.14
N LEU A 260 8.79 -19.64 0.65
CA LEU A 260 9.40 -18.49 1.32
C LEU A 260 9.15 -17.20 0.52
N SER A 261 8.46 -16.23 1.11
CA SER A 261 8.19 -14.95 0.44
C SER A 261 9.11 -13.87 0.97
N TRP A 262 9.87 -13.24 0.08
CA TRP A 262 10.88 -12.27 0.46
C TRP A 262 10.41 -10.84 0.22
N ARG A 263 10.59 -9.96 1.20
CA ARG A 263 10.54 -8.51 1.01
C ARG A 263 11.91 -7.93 1.30
N LEU A 264 12.53 -7.34 0.27
CA LEU A 264 13.73 -6.54 0.43
C LEU A 264 13.30 -5.08 0.54
N HIS A 265 13.69 -4.40 1.61
CA HIS A 265 13.18 -3.07 1.97
C HIS A 265 14.33 -2.14 2.41
N TRP A 266 14.37 -0.95 1.83
CA TRP A 266 15.28 0.13 2.24
C TRP A 266 14.68 0.90 3.42
N ASP A 267 15.35 0.86 4.59
CA ASP A 267 14.87 1.53 5.81
C ASP A 267 15.33 2.99 5.96
N GLY A 268 15.95 3.57 4.93
CA GLY A 268 16.57 4.90 4.98
C GLY A 268 18.06 4.86 5.32
N ARG A 269 18.59 3.73 5.81
CA ARG A 269 20.01 3.56 6.11
C ARG A 269 20.60 2.30 5.48
N HIS A 270 19.86 1.19 5.48
CA HIS A 270 20.33 -0.11 4.99
C HIS A 270 19.19 -0.89 4.34
N TRP A 271 19.56 -1.82 3.45
CA TRP A 271 18.64 -2.83 2.96
C TRP A 271 18.39 -3.88 4.02
N ARG A 272 17.11 -4.22 4.25
CA ARG A 272 16.67 -5.31 5.11
C ARG A 272 15.98 -6.38 4.28
N ALA A 273 16.14 -7.63 4.69
CA ALA A 273 15.41 -8.76 4.14
C ALA A 273 14.43 -9.28 5.18
N PHE A 274 13.17 -9.42 4.78
CA PHE A 274 12.10 -10.09 5.53
C PHE A 274 11.72 -11.35 4.78
N VAL A 275 11.56 -12.46 5.51
CA VAL A 275 11.13 -13.78 4.98
C VAL A 275 10.09 -14.41 5.88
#